data_AF-A0A3Q4AJ74-F1
#
_entry.id   AF-A0A3Q4AJ74-F1
#
_cell.length_a   1.000
_cell.length_b   1.000
_cell.length_c   1.000
_cell.angle_alpha   90.00
_cell.angle_beta   90.00
_cell.angle_gamma   90.00
#
_symmetry.space_group_name_H-M   'P 1'
#
loop_
_entity.id
_entity.type
_entity.pdbx_description
1 polymer ?
#
loop_
_entity_poly.entity_id
_entity_poly.type
_entity_poly.pdbx_seq_one_letter_code
_entity_poly.pdbx_strand_id
1 'polypeptide(L)'
;METAYILSFSQLNRSHEKKQQNKLRDFLLVYNRMTEICFQRCTSNFNYRNLTMDEERCVDSCAGKLIRANHRVMGTYVQLMPRMVQRRMEEMESKAAESAKAAEEPRQLPCMGTGGGGGSARA
;
A
#
# COMPACT_ATOMS: atom_id res chain seq x y z
N MET A 1 -23.04 0.97 29.63
CA MET A 1 -21.88 0.06 29.42
C MET A 1 -22.16 -0.94 28.29
N GLU A 2 -23.37 -1.51 28.21
CA GLU A 2 -23.80 -2.39 27.09
C GLU A 2 -23.76 -1.75 25.69
N THR A 3 -24.13 -0.48 25.55
CA THR A 3 -24.11 0.21 24.24
C THR A 3 -22.71 0.33 23.64
N ALA A 4 -21.67 0.46 24.47
CA ALA A 4 -20.27 0.48 24.02
C ALA A 4 -19.81 -0.89 23.51
N TYR A 5 -20.29 -1.98 24.14
CA TYR A 5 -19.96 -3.35 23.74
C TYR A 5 -20.69 -3.76 22.45
N ILE A 6 -21.95 -3.33 22.28
CA ILE A 6 -22.72 -3.56 21.05
C ILE A 6 -22.07 -2.84 19.86
N LEU A 7 -21.62 -1.59 20.04
CA LEU A 7 -20.92 -0.85 18.99
C LEU A 7 -19.55 -1.46 18.64
N SER A 8 -18.80 -1.94 19.63
CA SER A 8 -17.51 -2.60 19.39
C SER A 8 -17.69 -3.96 18.69
N PHE A 9 -18.69 -4.76 19.08
CA PHE A 9 -19.04 -6.00 18.42
C PHE A 9 -19.52 -5.78 16.97
N SER A 10 -20.32 -4.72 16.75
CA SER A 10 -20.75 -4.29 15.41
C SER A 10 -19.58 -3.86 14.53
N GLN A 11 -18.58 -3.16 15.09
CA GLN A 11 -17.35 -2.79 14.38
C GLN A 11 -16.44 -3.99 14.07
N LEU A 12 -16.35 -4.97 14.98
CA LEU A 12 -15.61 -6.20 14.76
C LEU A 12 -16.22 -7.03 13.62
N ASN A 13 -17.55 -7.16 13.61
CA ASN A 13 -18.28 -7.82 12.52
C ASN A 13 -18.09 -7.10 11.20
N ARG A 14 -18.17 -5.76 11.19
CA ARG A 14 -17.88 -4.94 10.00
C ARG A 14 -16.44 -5.14 9.50
N SER A 15 -15.48 -5.34 10.41
CA SER A 15 -14.08 -5.63 10.06
C SER A 15 -13.91 -7.02 9.45
N HIS A 16 -14.69 -8.01 9.90
CA HIS A 16 -14.72 -9.33 9.30
C HIS A 16 -15.37 -9.31 7.91
N GLU A 17 -16.52 -8.64 7.75
CA GLU A 17 -17.19 -8.48 6.46
C GLU A 17 -16.30 -7.77 5.43
N LYS A 18 -15.61 -6.68 5.83
CA LYS A 18 -14.63 -6.00 4.97
C LYS A 18 -13.51 -6.93 4.51
N LYS A 19 -13.01 -7.81 5.39
CA LYS A 19 -11.98 -8.81 5.02
C LYS A 19 -12.54 -9.80 3.98
N GLN A 20 -13.79 -10.24 4.12
CA GLN A 20 -14.39 -11.15 3.13
C GLN A 20 -14.62 -10.46 1.78
N GLN A 21 -15.07 -9.20 1.78
CA GLN A 21 -15.22 -8.42 0.55
C GLN A 21 -13.88 -8.19 -0.16
N ASN A 22 -12.82 -7.88 0.59
CA ASN A 22 -11.49 -7.69 0.01
C ASN A 22 -10.98 -8.98 -0.66
N LYS A 23 -11.15 -10.16 -0.02
CA LYS A 23 -10.77 -11.44 -0.62
C LYS A 23 -11.50 -11.70 -1.95
N LEU A 24 -12.80 -11.40 -2.00
CA LEU A 24 -13.57 -11.55 -3.24
C LEU A 24 -13.09 -10.57 -4.31
N ARG A 25 -12.85 -9.30 -3.94
CA ARG A 25 -12.32 -8.30 -4.86
C ARG A 25 -10.97 -8.73 -5.42
N ASP A 26 -10.08 -9.23 -4.58
CA ASP A 26 -8.75 -9.70 -4.99
C ASP A 26 -8.86 -10.90 -5.93
N PHE A 27 -9.78 -11.83 -5.66
CA PHE A 27 -10.08 -12.94 -6.56
C PHE A 27 -10.55 -12.44 -7.94
N LEU A 28 -11.50 -11.51 -7.97
CA LEU A 28 -12.03 -10.96 -9.22
C LEU A 28 -10.95 -10.20 -10.01
N LEU A 29 -10.05 -9.48 -9.33
CA LEU A 29 -8.92 -8.81 -9.98
C LEU A 29 -7.98 -9.81 -10.65
N VAL A 30 -7.63 -10.90 -9.96
CA VAL A 30 -6.78 -11.96 -10.53
C VAL A 30 -7.50 -12.67 -11.68
N TYR A 31 -8.79 -12.94 -11.55
CA TYR A 31 -9.59 -13.56 -12.60
C TYR A 31 -9.63 -12.69 -13.87
N ASN A 32 -9.93 -11.40 -13.74
CA ASN A 32 -9.96 -10.48 -14.88
C ASN A 32 -8.60 -10.35 -15.56
N ARG A 33 -7.51 -10.37 -14.77
CA ARG A 33 -6.16 -10.36 -15.33
C ARG A 33 -5.82 -11.67 -16.03
N MET A 34 -6.26 -12.80 -15.48
CA MET A 34 -6.07 -14.12 -16.06
C MET A 34 -6.74 -14.22 -17.43
N THR A 35 -8.00 -13.79 -17.53
CA THR A 35 -8.77 -13.86 -18.79
C THR A 35 -8.13 -13.00 -19.87
N GLU A 36 -7.66 -11.79 -19.54
CA GLU A 36 -6.93 -10.91 -20.46
C GLU A 36 -5.65 -11.58 -21.00
N ILE A 37 -4.81 -12.11 -20.11
CA ILE A 37 -3.53 -12.74 -20.49
C ILE A 37 -3.75 -13.99 -21.34
N CYS A 38 -4.71 -14.84 -20.95
CA CYS A 38 -4.95 -16.08 -21.67
C CYS A 38 -5.63 -15.81 -23.02
N PHE A 39 -6.48 -14.80 -23.13
CA PHE A 39 -6.99 -14.35 -24.42
C PHE A 39 -5.85 -13.87 -25.32
N GLN A 40 -5.05 -12.88 -24.87
CA GLN A 40 -3.93 -12.34 -25.68
C GLN A 40 -2.91 -13.38 -26.14
N ARG A 41 -2.72 -14.49 -25.40
CA ARG A 41 -1.73 -15.52 -25.73
C ARG A 41 -2.28 -16.73 -26.47
N CYS A 42 -3.51 -17.13 -26.20
CA CYS A 42 -4.07 -18.37 -26.73
C CYS A 42 -5.02 -18.13 -27.90
N THR A 43 -5.74 -17.01 -27.96
CA THR A 43 -6.62 -16.73 -29.10
C THR A 43 -5.84 -15.99 -30.18
N SER A 44 -5.46 -16.73 -31.22
CA SER A 44 -4.69 -16.18 -32.36
C SER A 44 -5.44 -16.31 -33.67
N ASN A 45 -6.42 -17.22 -33.74
CA ASN A 45 -7.19 -17.47 -34.94
C ASN A 45 -8.60 -16.87 -34.80
N PHE A 46 -8.91 -15.87 -35.63
CA PHE A 46 -10.22 -15.21 -35.64
C PHE A 46 -11.13 -15.66 -36.80
N ASN A 47 -10.80 -16.77 -37.47
CA ASN A 47 -11.59 -17.27 -38.61
C ASN A 47 -12.91 -17.93 -38.19
N TYR A 48 -13.04 -18.36 -36.93
CA TYR A 48 -14.23 -19.03 -36.40
C TYR A 48 -14.73 -18.34 -35.14
N ARG A 49 -16.05 -18.43 -34.90
CA ARG A 49 -16.69 -17.89 -33.69
C ARG A 49 -16.39 -18.73 -32.43
N ASN A 50 -16.12 -20.01 -32.60
CA ASN A 50 -15.81 -20.94 -31.52
C ASN A 50 -14.31 -21.17 -31.43
N LEU A 51 -13.83 -21.45 -30.21
CA LEU A 51 -12.44 -21.84 -29.96
C LEU A 51 -12.12 -23.16 -30.66
N THR A 52 -10.90 -23.26 -31.18
CA THR A 52 -10.37 -24.53 -31.69
C THR A 52 -9.83 -25.39 -30.54
N MET A 53 -9.70 -26.71 -30.73
CA MET A 53 -9.22 -27.64 -29.70
C MET A 53 -7.83 -27.28 -29.15
N ASP A 54 -6.97 -26.68 -29.98
CA ASP A 54 -5.64 -26.24 -29.57
C ASP A 54 -5.69 -25.00 -28.68
N GLU A 55 -6.60 -24.07 -28.97
CA GLU A 55 -6.82 -22.87 -28.15
C GLU A 55 -7.46 -23.23 -26.81
N GLU A 56 -8.41 -24.17 -26.78
CA GLU A 56 -8.98 -24.70 -25.53
C GLU A 56 -7.88 -25.30 -24.64
N ARG A 57 -7.03 -26.18 -25.19
CA ARG A 57 -5.90 -26.77 -24.45
C ARG A 57 -4.89 -25.72 -23.99
N CYS A 58 -4.67 -24.68 -24.79
CA CYS A 58 -3.81 -23.54 -24.42
C CYS A 58 -4.39 -22.78 -23.22
N VAL A 59 -5.68 -22.47 -23.24
CA VAL A 59 -6.36 -21.72 -22.16
C VAL A 59 -6.30 -22.50 -20.84
N ASP A 60 -6.56 -23.81 -20.86
CA ASP A 60 -6.43 -24.67 -19.67
C ASP A 60 -5.02 -24.66 -19.09
N SER A 61 -4.02 -24.79 -19.97
CA SER A 61 -2.61 -24.72 -19.60
C SER A 61 -2.22 -23.34 -19.07
N CYS A 62 -2.76 -22.27 -19.67
CA CYS A 62 -2.52 -20.88 -19.29
C CYS A 62 -3.08 -20.59 -17.89
N ALA A 63 -4.35 -20.94 -17.64
CA ALA A 63 -4.99 -20.77 -16.34
C ALA A 63 -4.21 -21.53 -15.25
N GLY A 64 -3.88 -22.81 -15.49
CA GLY A 64 -3.10 -23.60 -14.54
C GLY A 64 -1.71 -23.01 -14.25
N LYS A 65 -1.01 -22.51 -15.28
CA LYS A 65 0.29 -21.84 -15.10
C LYS A 65 0.16 -20.55 -14.30
N LEU A 66 -0.86 -19.73 -14.60
CA LEU A 66 -1.04 -18.44 -13.94
C LEU A 66 -1.43 -18.60 -12.47
N ILE A 67 -2.29 -19.56 -12.14
CA ILE A 67 -2.65 -19.87 -10.74
C ILE A 67 -1.40 -20.27 -9.95
N ARG A 68 -0.58 -21.20 -10.48
CA ARG A 68 0.67 -21.63 -9.82
C ARG A 68 1.66 -20.47 -9.67
N ALA A 69 1.80 -19.64 -10.70
CA ALA A 69 2.64 -18.46 -10.65
C ALA A 69 2.17 -17.46 -9.59
N ASN A 70 0.86 -17.20 -9.53
CA ASN A 70 0.26 -16.31 -8.55
C ASN A 70 0.51 -16.82 -7.11
N HIS A 71 0.33 -18.11 -6.85
CA HIS A 71 0.64 -18.71 -5.55
C HIS A 71 2.12 -18.59 -5.19
N ARG A 72 3.03 -18.80 -6.14
CA ARG A 72 4.47 -18.65 -5.91
C ARG A 72 4.84 -17.21 -5.57
N VAL A 73 4.33 -16.24 -6.33
CA VAL A 73 4.57 -14.81 -6.10
C VAL A 73 4.01 -14.41 -4.73
N MET A 74 2.76 -14.79 -4.42
CA MET A 74 2.15 -14.50 -3.13
C MET A 74 2.95 -15.11 -1.97
N GLY A 75 3.45 -16.34 -2.13
CA GLY A 75 4.31 -16.99 -1.13
C GLY A 75 5.58 -16.18 -0.84
N THR A 76 6.26 -15.69 -1.88
CA THR A 76 7.43 -14.82 -1.72
C THR A 76 7.09 -13.44 -1.17
N TYR A 77 5.94 -12.90 -1.57
CA TYR A 77 5.46 -11.59 -1.13
C TYR A 77 5.21 -11.57 0.38
N VAL A 78 4.55 -12.61 0.92
CA VAL A 78 4.31 -12.76 2.37
C VAL A 78 5.62 -12.81 3.16
N GLN A 79 6.67 -13.42 2.60
CA GLN A 79 7.99 -13.49 3.25
C GLN A 79 8.73 -12.15 3.21
N LEU A 80 8.64 -11.41 2.10
CA LEU A 80 9.46 -10.22 1.87
C LEU A 80 8.79 -8.92 2.34
N MET A 81 7.46 -8.82 2.28
CA MET A 81 6.73 -7.60 2.59
C MET A 81 6.95 -7.06 4.00
N PRO A 82 6.94 -7.88 5.07
CA PRO A 82 7.17 -7.37 6.42
C PRO A 82 8.52 -6.64 6.52
N ARG A 83 9.57 -7.19 5.88
CA ARG A 83 10.90 -6.57 5.84
C ARG A 83 10.91 -5.27 5.03
N MET A 84 10.21 -5.23 3.91
CA MET A 84 10.10 -4.02 3.09
C MET A 84 9.31 -2.90 3.79
N VAL A 85 8.22 -3.24 4.48
CA VAL A 85 7.40 -2.28 5.23
C VAL A 85 8.17 -1.74 6.43
N GLN A 86 8.89 -2.60 7.16
CA GLN A 86 9.71 -2.19 8.29
C GLN A 86 10.74 -1.12 7.88
N ARG A 87 11.49 -1.37 6.79
CA ARG A 87 12.46 -0.40 6.27
C ARG A 87 11.79 0.92 5.84
N ARG A 88 10.60 0.86 5.24
CA ARG A 88 9.86 2.08 4.86
C ARG A 88 9.37 2.88 6.06
N MET A 89 9.00 2.23 7.16
CA MET A 89 8.62 2.91 8.40
C MET A 89 9.83 3.67 8.97
N GLU A 90 10.99 3.02 9.04
CA GLU A 90 12.24 3.63 9.52
C GLU A 90 12.69 4.82 8.67
N GLU A 91 12.59 4.71 7.33
CA GLU A 91 12.86 5.82 6.40
C GLU A 91 11.86 6.98 6.54
N MET A 92 10.62 6.69 6.92
CA MET A 92 9.59 7.71 7.13
C MET A 92 9.79 8.43 8.46
N GLU A 93 10.18 7.70 9.50
CA GLU A 93 10.52 8.26 10.82
C GLU A 93 11.78 9.12 10.77
N SER A 94 12.82 8.70 10.04
CA SER A 94 14.05 9.49 9.88
C SER A 94 13.79 10.79 9.11
N LYS A 95 13.02 10.73 8.01
CA LYS A 95 12.60 11.92 7.27
C LYS A 95 11.65 12.81 8.06
N ALA A 96 10.77 12.24 8.89
CA ALA A 96 9.92 12.99 9.80
C ALA A 96 10.75 13.73 10.85
N ALA A 97 11.76 13.08 11.44
CA ALA A 97 12.69 13.72 12.38
C ALA A 97 13.57 14.78 11.72
N GLU A 98 13.99 14.60 10.46
CA GLU A 98 14.72 15.62 9.70
C GLU A 98 13.83 16.82 9.36
N SER A 99 12.56 16.59 8.98
CA SER A 99 11.60 17.69 8.75
C SER A 99 11.21 18.43 10.02
N ALA A 100 11.19 17.76 11.18
CA ALA A 100 11.02 18.40 12.48
C ALA A 100 12.27 19.21 12.89
N LYS A 101 13.48 18.71 12.59
CA LYS A 101 14.74 19.42 12.87
C LYS A 101 14.99 20.60 11.93
N ALA A 102 14.54 20.53 10.67
CA ALA A 102 14.60 21.66 9.72
C ALA A 102 13.56 22.75 10.03
N ALA A 103 12.48 22.42 10.73
CA ALA A 103 11.57 23.40 11.32
C ALA A 103 12.14 24.06 12.60
N GLU A 104 13.24 23.53 13.13
CA GLU A 104 13.93 23.97 14.34
C GLU A 104 15.40 24.38 14.06
N GLU A 105 15.65 24.99 12.89
CA GLU A 105 16.79 25.90 12.65
C GLU A 105 16.27 27.36 12.77
N PRO A 106 17.01 28.26 13.42
CA PRO A 106 16.53 28.89 14.64
C PRO A 106 15.72 30.17 14.39
N ARG A 107 14.60 30.28 15.09
CA ARG A 107 13.99 31.56 15.49
C ARG A 107 14.87 32.26 16.54
N GLN A 108 16.13 32.54 16.21
CA GLN A 108 16.94 33.50 16.96
C GLN A 108 16.68 34.90 16.38
N LEU A 109 15.58 35.50 16.84
CA LEU A 109 15.57 36.94 17.00
C LEU A 109 16.45 37.25 18.23
N PRO A 110 17.47 38.11 18.12
CA PRO A 110 18.26 38.52 19.27
C PRO A 110 17.41 39.50 20.11
N CYS A 111 16.86 39.01 21.22
CA CYS A 111 16.21 39.85 22.21
C CYS A 111 17.03 39.93 23.51
N MET A 112 17.74 41.05 23.61
CA MET A 112 17.94 41.96 24.76
C MET A 112 18.81 41.61 25.99
N GLY A 113 19.67 42.59 26.31
CA GLY A 113 20.24 42.92 27.63
C GLY A 113 21.74 43.20 27.54
N THR A 114 22.36 44.29 28.02
CA THR A 114 21.99 45.37 28.94
C THR A 114 22.96 46.53 28.72
N GLY A 115 22.48 47.78 28.68
CA GLY A 115 23.31 48.97 28.52
C GLY A 115 22.94 50.01 29.58
N GLY A 116 23.54 49.89 30.77
CA GLY A 116 23.44 50.88 31.84
C GLY A 116 24.82 51.37 32.22
N GLY A 117 25.17 52.58 31.77
CA GLY A 117 26.35 53.33 32.17
C GLY A 117 26.11 54.81 31.84
N GLY A 118 25.81 55.62 32.86
CA GLY A 118 25.46 57.03 32.72
C GLY A 118 26.67 57.96 32.49
N GLY A 119 26.40 59.17 32.00
CA GLY A 119 27.38 60.26 31.93
C GLY A 119 26.99 61.41 31.00
N SER A 120 26.52 62.50 31.62
CA SER A 120 26.33 63.89 31.14
C SER A 120 27.21 64.41 29.99
N ALA A 121 26.61 65.18 29.07
CA ALA A 121 27.10 66.53 28.72
C ALA A 121 26.02 67.35 27.96
N ARG A 122 25.57 68.43 28.59
CA ARG A 122 25.05 69.63 27.92
C ARG A 122 26.20 70.31 27.16
N ALA A 123 25.95 70.75 25.93
CA ALA A 123 26.50 71.96 25.32
C ALA A 123 25.61 72.34 24.13
#